data_AF-A0A6B3NN18-F1
#
_entry.id   AF-A0A6B3NN18-F1
#
_cell.length_a   1.000
_cell.length_b   1.000
_cell.length_c   1.000
_cell.angle_alpha   90.00
_cell.angle_beta   90.00
_cell.angle_gamma   90.00
#
_symmetry.space_group_name_H-M   'P 1'
#
loop_
_entity.id
_entity.type
_entity.pdbx_description
1 polymer ?
#
loop_
_entity_poly.entity_id
_entity_poly.type
_entity_poly.pdbx_seq_one_letter_code
_entity_poly.pdbx_strand_id
1 'polypeptide(L)'
;MREPFSKRHGYAGIQEAEITVREDAPEELRAYLIPLCYECGLGPKALREIVCQALRKQPDRNNWTEYPNVANEVEDLLLECKWFKVYDIIERVLDNLGNHNYRYENYEHFQNELNEYFVENGIGWKLADGQLEMRGPESFETVLSNARQTAEAFGHPTAANELHQAISDLSRRPAPDPTGAIQHAIASLECVARKITGDEKANLGDILKKHTSLIPQPLDQAVSRAWGYASEHGRHLREGRVPSFEEAELLVGISAAVSNYIIKKAQPNSADETGTFI
;
A
#
# COMPACT_ATOMS: atom_id res chain seq x y z
N MET A 1 6.21 -22.49 -9.17
CA MET A 1 4.99 -23.21 -9.63
C MET A 1 4.70 -22.89 -11.09
N ARG A 2 3.83 -23.65 -11.77
CA ARG A 2 3.39 -23.30 -13.14
C ARG A 2 2.36 -22.19 -13.05
N GLU A 3 2.46 -21.19 -13.92
CA GLU A 3 1.50 -20.09 -13.98
C GLU A 3 0.09 -20.60 -14.35
N PRO A 4 -0.97 -20.17 -13.63
CA PRO A 4 -2.34 -20.62 -13.85
C PRO A 4 -2.91 -20.12 -15.18
N PHE A 5 -3.96 -20.80 -15.66
CA PHE A 5 -4.62 -20.48 -16.93
C PHE A 5 -5.06 -19.02 -17.01
N SER A 6 -5.69 -18.49 -15.95
CA SER A 6 -6.19 -17.13 -15.91
C SER A 6 -5.09 -16.10 -16.13
N LYS A 7 -3.93 -16.25 -15.50
CA LYS A 7 -2.76 -15.36 -15.68
C LYS A 7 -2.16 -15.47 -17.08
N ARG A 8 -1.90 -16.70 -17.54
CA ARG A 8 -1.31 -16.94 -18.88
C ARG A 8 -2.14 -16.40 -20.04
N HIS A 9 -3.45 -16.28 -19.85
CA HIS A 9 -4.38 -15.80 -20.86
C HIS A 9 -4.97 -14.42 -20.55
N GLY A 10 -4.47 -13.72 -19.53
CA GLY A 10 -4.87 -12.35 -19.22
C GLY A 10 -6.28 -12.19 -18.63
N TYR A 11 -6.89 -13.25 -18.13
CA TYR A 11 -8.20 -13.19 -17.45
C TYR A 11 -8.10 -12.70 -16.00
N ALA A 12 -6.94 -12.88 -15.35
CA ALA A 12 -6.71 -12.57 -13.92
C ALA A 12 -6.64 -11.08 -13.56
N GLY A 13 -7.07 -10.17 -14.46
CA GLY A 13 -7.04 -8.72 -14.22
C GLY A 13 -8.17 -7.96 -14.89
N ILE A 14 -9.25 -8.65 -15.29
CA ILE A 14 -10.32 -8.04 -16.10
C ILE A 14 -11.41 -7.38 -15.21
N GLN A 15 -11.51 -7.74 -13.93
CA GLN A 15 -12.46 -7.15 -12.99
C GLN A 15 -11.86 -7.13 -11.58
N GLU A 16 -11.25 -6.01 -11.20
CA GLU A 16 -11.04 -5.70 -9.77
C GLU A 16 -12.42 -5.67 -9.09
N ALA A 17 -12.59 -6.45 -8.03
CA ALA A 17 -13.80 -6.37 -7.24
C ALA A 17 -13.79 -5.07 -6.42
N GLU A 18 -14.94 -4.38 -6.39
CA GLU A 18 -15.13 -3.21 -5.54
C GLU A 18 -14.77 -3.57 -4.08
N ILE A 19 -14.07 -2.67 -3.40
CA ILE A 19 -13.69 -2.88 -2.00
C ILE A 19 -14.97 -2.88 -1.15
N THR A 20 -15.34 -4.05 -0.66
CA THR A 20 -16.53 -4.27 0.17
C THR A 20 -16.18 -4.73 1.58
N VAL A 21 -14.97 -5.25 1.80
CA VAL A 21 -14.50 -5.75 3.09
C VAL A 21 -13.32 -4.92 3.57
N ARG A 22 -13.49 -4.14 4.65
CA ARG A 22 -12.39 -3.37 5.29
C ARG A 22 -12.11 -3.80 6.73
N GLU A 23 -13.15 -4.06 7.52
CA GLU A 23 -13.04 -4.43 8.94
C GLU A 23 -13.65 -5.81 9.21
N ASP A 24 -13.36 -6.75 8.32
CA ASP A 24 -13.76 -8.13 8.47
C ASP A 24 -12.74 -9.07 7.82
N ALA A 25 -12.83 -10.36 8.15
CA ALA A 25 -12.09 -11.44 7.54
C ALA A 25 -13.09 -12.55 7.22
N PRO A 26 -13.62 -12.58 5.98
CA PRO A 26 -14.62 -13.56 5.56
C PRO A 26 -14.14 -15.00 5.77
N GLU A 27 -15.08 -15.94 5.92
CA GLU A 27 -14.76 -17.36 6.10
C GLU A 27 -13.92 -17.89 4.94
N GLU A 28 -14.17 -17.41 3.73
CA GLU A 28 -13.43 -17.76 2.52
C GLU A 28 -11.95 -17.36 2.63
N LEU A 29 -11.64 -16.17 3.19
CA LEU A 29 -10.26 -15.74 3.41
C LEU A 29 -9.57 -16.66 4.43
N ARG A 30 -10.27 -16.98 5.51
CA ARG A 30 -9.75 -17.85 6.59
C ARG A 30 -9.45 -19.25 6.05
N ALA A 31 -10.36 -19.79 5.24
CA ALA A 31 -10.22 -21.08 4.60
C ALA A 31 -9.10 -21.09 3.56
N TYR A 32 -8.96 -20.02 2.75
CA TYR A 32 -7.93 -19.89 1.72
C TYR A 32 -6.51 -19.74 2.29
N LEU A 33 -6.37 -19.09 3.45
CA LEU A 33 -5.06 -18.87 4.08
C LEU A 33 -4.31 -20.18 4.38
N ILE A 34 -5.04 -21.24 4.77
CA ILE A 34 -4.46 -22.54 5.16
C ILE A 34 -3.74 -23.23 3.98
N PRO A 35 -4.39 -23.53 2.85
CA PRO A 35 -3.73 -24.14 1.70
C PRO A 35 -2.60 -23.26 1.16
N LEU A 36 -2.75 -21.93 1.15
CA LEU A 36 -1.67 -21.03 0.73
C LEU A 36 -0.42 -21.17 1.62
N CYS A 37 -0.60 -21.25 2.94
CA CYS A 37 0.51 -21.52 3.86
C CYS A 37 1.18 -22.88 3.56
N TYR A 38 0.38 -23.91 3.26
CA TYR A 38 0.87 -25.25 2.97
C TYR A 38 1.68 -25.29 1.67
N GLU A 39 1.22 -24.57 0.64
CA GLU A 39 1.93 -24.41 -0.63
C GLU A 39 3.29 -23.71 -0.45
N CYS A 40 3.39 -22.78 0.51
CA CYS A 40 4.64 -22.14 0.91
C CYS A 40 5.51 -22.98 1.86
N GLY A 41 5.12 -24.21 2.17
CA GLY A 41 5.87 -25.17 2.98
C GLY A 41 5.62 -25.09 4.49
N LEU A 42 4.65 -24.30 4.94
CA LEU A 42 4.25 -24.21 6.35
C LEU A 42 3.23 -25.30 6.69
N GLY A 43 3.69 -26.54 6.89
CA GLY A 43 2.81 -27.65 7.28
C GLY A 43 2.02 -27.39 8.60
N PRO A 44 1.00 -28.21 8.92
CA PRO A 44 0.05 -27.93 10.00
C PRO A 44 0.68 -27.60 11.34
N LYS A 45 1.79 -28.28 11.71
CA LYS A 45 2.49 -28.01 12.98
C LYS A 45 3.12 -26.62 13.03
N ALA A 46 3.80 -26.22 11.95
CA ALA A 46 4.43 -24.89 11.85
C ALA A 46 3.36 -23.80 11.84
N LEU A 47 2.29 -23.99 11.05
CA LEU A 47 1.18 -23.06 11.01
C LEU A 47 0.48 -22.94 12.37
N ARG A 48 0.27 -24.06 13.08
CA ARG A 48 -0.30 -24.03 14.44
C ARG A 48 0.54 -23.20 15.40
N GLU A 49 1.87 -23.33 15.36
CA GLU A 49 2.75 -22.52 16.21
C GLU A 49 2.55 -21.02 15.94
N ILE A 50 2.49 -20.62 14.67
CA ILE A 50 2.26 -19.24 14.25
C ILE A 50 0.88 -18.74 14.74
N VAL A 51 -0.18 -19.51 14.47
CA VAL A 51 -1.56 -19.17 14.85
C VAL A 51 -1.70 -19.08 16.37
N CYS A 52 -1.18 -20.05 17.12
CA CYS A 52 -1.20 -20.04 18.58
C CYS A 52 -0.46 -18.83 19.16
N GLN A 53 0.69 -18.46 18.60
CA GLN A 53 1.42 -17.26 19.02
C GLN A 53 0.62 -15.98 18.73
N ALA A 54 0.03 -15.84 17.55
CA ALA A 54 -0.80 -14.70 17.18
C ALA A 54 -2.01 -14.52 18.11
N LEU A 55 -2.64 -15.64 18.46
CA LEU A 55 -3.83 -15.71 19.31
C LEU A 55 -3.50 -15.75 20.81
N ARG A 56 -2.22 -15.87 21.18
CA ARG A 56 -1.75 -16.07 22.56
C ARG A 56 -2.43 -17.26 23.25
N LYS A 57 -2.62 -18.36 22.50
CA LYS A 57 -3.17 -19.63 22.96
C LYS A 57 -2.06 -20.69 23.06
N GLN A 58 -2.25 -21.69 23.91
CA GLN A 58 -1.40 -22.88 23.88
C GLN A 58 -1.97 -23.88 22.86
N PRO A 59 -1.12 -24.62 22.12
CA PRO A 59 -1.57 -25.75 21.33
C PRO A 59 -2.26 -26.81 22.19
N ASP A 60 -3.33 -27.42 21.69
CA ASP A 60 -3.94 -28.57 22.34
C ASP A 60 -2.98 -29.76 22.28
N ARG A 61 -2.55 -30.20 23.46
CA ARG A 61 -1.60 -31.31 23.61
C ARG A 61 -2.20 -32.66 23.20
N ASN A 62 -3.53 -32.77 23.15
CA ASN A 62 -4.21 -33.97 22.68
C ASN A 62 -4.22 -34.05 21.14
N ASN A 63 -4.03 -32.92 20.45
CA ASN A 63 -3.94 -32.83 19.00
C ASN A 63 -2.49 -33.01 18.53
N TRP A 64 -1.99 -34.25 18.62
CA TRP A 64 -0.61 -34.59 18.27
C TRP A 64 -0.41 -35.09 16.82
N THR A 65 -1.44 -35.66 16.20
CA THR A 65 -1.38 -36.18 14.83
C THR A 65 -1.53 -35.03 13.84
N GLU A 66 -0.59 -34.92 12.91
CA GLU A 66 -0.52 -33.80 11.96
C GLU A 66 -1.81 -33.66 11.13
N TYR A 67 -2.35 -34.78 10.65
CA TYR A 67 -3.68 -34.85 10.04
C TYR A 67 -4.52 -35.94 10.73
N PRO A 68 -5.82 -35.69 10.98
CA PRO A 68 -6.51 -34.41 10.81
C PRO A 68 -6.33 -33.47 12.02
N ASN A 69 -5.87 -33.96 13.18
CA ASN A 69 -6.06 -33.27 14.46
C ASN A 69 -5.39 -31.88 14.54
N VAL A 70 -4.10 -31.76 14.18
CA VAL A 70 -3.40 -30.45 14.19
C VAL A 70 -3.98 -29.53 13.11
N ALA A 71 -4.28 -30.06 11.92
CA ALA A 71 -4.87 -29.29 10.83
C ALA A 71 -6.25 -28.71 11.20
N ASN A 72 -7.12 -29.53 11.81
CA ASN A 72 -8.44 -29.10 12.28
C ASN A 72 -8.31 -28.06 13.39
N GLU A 73 -7.36 -28.23 14.32
CA GLU A 73 -7.10 -27.22 15.35
C GLU A 73 -6.75 -25.85 14.75
N VAL A 74 -5.93 -25.83 13.70
CA VAL A 74 -5.60 -24.58 12.98
C VAL A 74 -6.83 -23.97 12.33
N GLU A 75 -7.65 -24.78 11.67
CA GLU A 75 -8.89 -24.36 11.02
C GLU A 75 -9.87 -23.75 12.04
N ASP A 76 -10.14 -24.47 13.14
CA ASP A 76 -11.02 -24.00 14.22
C ASP A 76 -10.50 -22.67 14.81
N LEU A 77 -9.20 -22.57 15.07
CA LEU A 77 -8.59 -21.35 15.60
C LEU A 77 -8.71 -20.17 14.64
N LEU A 78 -8.55 -20.40 13.33
CA LEU A 78 -8.71 -19.37 12.32
C LEU A 78 -10.17 -18.95 12.18
N LEU A 79 -11.12 -19.88 12.17
CA LEU A 79 -12.56 -19.59 12.05
C LEU A 79 -13.10 -18.82 13.26
N GLU A 80 -12.71 -19.19 14.48
CA GLU A 80 -13.25 -18.60 15.72
C GLU A 80 -12.60 -17.25 16.11
N CYS A 81 -11.43 -16.92 15.56
CA CYS A 81 -10.73 -15.72 16.00
C CYS A 81 -11.42 -14.41 15.55
N LYS A 82 -11.16 -13.31 16.26
CA LYS A 82 -11.62 -11.99 15.82
C LYS A 82 -11.00 -11.66 14.47
N TRP A 83 -11.74 -10.97 13.59
CA TRP A 83 -11.29 -10.71 12.22
C TRP A 83 -9.87 -10.13 12.13
N PHE A 84 -9.51 -9.16 12.99
CA PHE A 84 -8.19 -8.52 12.98
C PHE A 84 -7.06 -9.49 13.36
N LYS A 85 -7.37 -10.59 14.06
CA LYS A 85 -6.41 -11.66 14.35
C LYS A 85 -6.03 -12.48 13.12
N VAL A 86 -6.88 -12.56 12.11
CA VAL A 86 -6.52 -13.20 10.82
C VAL A 86 -5.40 -12.41 10.16
N TYR A 87 -5.49 -11.09 10.19
CA TYR A 87 -4.46 -10.18 9.67
C TYR A 87 -3.17 -10.22 10.52
N ASP A 88 -3.26 -10.28 11.86
CA ASP A 88 -2.09 -10.53 12.72
C ASP A 88 -1.39 -11.87 12.37
N ILE A 89 -2.16 -12.90 12.01
CA ILE A 89 -1.64 -14.21 11.60
C ILE A 89 -0.93 -14.09 10.23
N ILE A 90 -1.53 -13.38 9.27
CA ILE A 90 -0.94 -13.14 7.94
C ILE A 90 0.44 -12.48 8.07
N GLU A 91 0.57 -11.41 8.86
CA GLU A 91 1.87 -10.74 9.05
C GLU A 91 2.90 -11.66 9.70
N ARG A 92 2.48 -12.48 10.68
CA ARG A 92 3.39 -13.47 11.30
C ARG A 92 3.79 -14.59 10.36
N VAL A 93 2.92 -15.00 9.45
CA VAL A 93 3.27 -15.94 8.38
C VAL A 93 4.32 -15.30 7.47
N LEU A 94 4.13 -14.05 7.07
CA LEU A 94 5.06 -13.31 6.23
C LEU A 94 6.43 -13.16 6.91
N ASP A 95 6.46 -12.77 8.18
CA ASP A 95 7.67 -12.72 9.02
C ASP A 95 8.36 -14.09 9.10
N ASN A 96 7.58 -15.18 9.23
CA ASN A 96 8.14 -16.51 9.30
C ASN A 96 8.82 -16.90 7.98
N LEU A 97 8.16 -16.67 6.85
CA LEU A 97 8.68 -16.93 5.52
C LEU A 97 9.92 -16.08 5.19
N GLY A 98 9.96 -14.83 5.67
CA GLY A 98 11.09 -13.91 5.44
C GLY A 98 12.32 -14.16 6.32
N ASN A 99 12.14 -14.64 7.55
CA ASN A 99 13.23 -14.79 8.53
C ASN A 99 13.83 -16.21 8.65
N HIS A 100 13.16 -17.24 8.14
CA HIS A 100 13.59 -18.64 8.30
C HIS A 100 14.24 -19.20 7.02
N ASN A 101 14.73 -20.45 7.10
CA ASN A 101 15.34 -21.24 6.00
C ASN A 101 14.42 -21.50 4.78
N TYR A 102 13.38 -20.72 4.58
CA TYR A 102 12.52 -20.81 3.40
C TYR A 102 13.20 -20.16 2.21
N ARG A 103 12.79 -20.60 1.02
CA ARG A 103 13.26 -19.98 -0.20
C ARG A 103 12.55 -18.64 -0.36
N TYR A 104 13.29 -17.63 -0.81
CA TYR A 104 12.73 -16.31 -1.11
C TYR A 104 11.51 -16.39 -2.06
N GLU A 105 11.49 -17.38 -2.96
CA GLU A 105 10.34 -17.63 -3.84
C GLU A 105 9.03 -17.93 -3.08
N ASN A 106 9.08 -18.53 -1.89
CA ASN A 106 7.87 -18.81 -1.09
C ASN A 106 7.31 -17.54 -0.46
N TYR A 107 8.19 -16.62 -0.07
CA TYR A 107 7.81 -15.30 0.43
C TYR A 107 7.09 -14.50 -0.67
N GLU A 108 7.71 -14.39 -1.85
CA GLU A 108 7.10 -13.69 -2.98
C GLU A 108 5.79 -14.36 -3.42
N HIS A 109 5.75 -15.69 -3.46
CA HIS A 109 4.55 -16.42 -3.83
C HIS A 109 3.39 -16.16 -2.87
N PHE A 110 3.65 -16.23 -1.55
CA PHE A 110 2.64 -15.93 -0.53
C PHE A 110 2.08 -14.51 -0.70
N GLN A 111 2.97 -13.53 -0.86
CA GLN A 111 2.59 -12.13 -1.02
C GLN A 111 1.75 -11.90 -2.29
N ASN A 112 2.17 -12.49 -3.42
CA ASN A 112 1.48 -12.31 -4.70
C ASN A 112 0.09 -12.95 -4.69
N GLU A 113 -0.02 -14.22 -4.29
CA GLU A 113 -1.30 -14.93 -4.30
C GLU A 113 -2.29 -14.34 -3.29
N LEU A 114 -1.83 -13.92 -2.10
CA LEU A 114 -2.72 -13.29 -1.12
C LEU A 114 -3.20 -11.91 -1.58
N ASN A 115 -2.34 -11.12 -2.22
CA ASN A 115 -2.74 -9.83 -2.79
C ASN A 115 -3.75 -9.98 -3.93
N GLU A 116 -3.55 -10.97 -4.81
CA GLU A 116 -4.52 -11.29 -5.85
C GLU A 116 -5.85 -11.73 -5.26
N TYR A 117 -5.81 -12.60 -4.24
CA TYR A 117 -7.02 -13.00 -3.52
C TYR A 117 -7.76 -11.78 -2.93
N PHE A 118 -7.04 -10.81 -2.36
CA PHE A 118 -7.65 -9.58 -1.83
C PHE A 118 -8.31 -8.72 -2.92
N VAL A 119 -7.72 -8.64 -4.11
CA VAL A 119 -8.28 -7.92 -5.26
C VAL A 119 -9.53 -8.62 -5.78
N GLU A 120 -9.47 -9.95 -5.99
CA GLU A 120 -10.58 -10.75 -6.52
C GLU A 120 -11.79 -10.77 -5.59
N ASN A 121 -11.58 -10.67 -4.28
CA ASN A 121 -12.64 -10.78 -3.26
C ASN A 121 -13.01 -9.43 -2.62
N GLY A 122 -12.53 -8.30 -3.15
CA GLY A 122 -12.94 -6.97 -2.67
C GLY A 122 -12.46 -6.66 -1.24
N ILE A 123 -11.35 -7.26 -0.81
CA ILE A 123 -10.73 -7.03 0.50
C ILE A 123 -9.83 -5.80 0.42
N GLY A 124 -10.08 -4.82 1.27
CA GLY A 124 -9.43 -3.51 1.29
C GLY A 124 -8.06 -3.49 1.96
N TRP A 125 -7.33 -4.61 1.89
CA TRP A 125 -5.97 -4.77 2.42
C TRP A 125 -5.03 -5.23 1.30
N LYS A 126 -3.75 -4.93 1.45
CA LYS A 126 -2.66 -5.43 0.60
C LYS A 126 -1.41 -5.64 1.44
N LEU A 127 -0.59 -6.60 1.07
CA LEU A 127 0.76 -6.76 1.56
C LEU A 127 1.72 -5.91 0.72
N ALA A 128 2.33 -4.91 1.36
CA ALA A 128 3.33 -4.03 0.79
C ALA A 128 4.46 -3.81 1.81
N ASP A 129 5.71 -3.81 1.33
CA ASP A 129 6.90 -3.55 2.14
C ASP A 129 6.98 -4.37 3.46
N GLY A 130 6.46 -5.61 3.44
CA GLY A 130 6.52 -6.54 4.57
C GLY A 130 5.39 -6.42 5.59
N GLN A 131 4.37 -5.59 5.34
CA GLN A 131 3.25 -5.34 6.27
C GLN A 131 1.91 -5.23 5.53
N LEU A 132 0.81 -5.31 6.28
CA LEU A 132 -0.52 -5.03 5.74
C LEU A 132 -0.77 -3.52 5.70
N GLU A 133 -1.11 -3.03 4.51
CA GLU A 133 -1.52 -1.66 4.25
C GLU A 133 -2.94 -1.62 3.69
N MET A 134 -3.59 -0.48 3.84
CA MET A 134 -4.89 -0.26 3.23
C MET A 134 -4.76 -0.30 1.72
N ARG A 135 -5.66 -1.05 1.07
CA ARG A 135 -5.83 -1.04 -0.38
C ARG A 135 -6.90 -0.01 -0.75
N GLY A 136 -6.51 0.96 -1.57
CA GLY A 136 -7.43 1.85 -2.28
C GLY A 136 -7.87 1.25 -3.63
N PRO A 137 -8.74 1.93 -4.38
CA PRO A 137 -9.09 1.52 -5.75
C PRO A 137 -7.84 1.40 -6.64
N GLU A 138 -7.81 0.50 -7.63
CA GLU A 138 -6.63 0.29 -8.51
C GLU A 138 -6.12 1.59 -9.14
N SER A 139 -7.03 2.50 -9.54
CA SER A 139 -6.66 3.80 -10.08
C SER A 139 -5.87 4.65 -9.10
N PHE A 140 -6.21 4.57 -7.81
CA PHE A 140 -5.48 5.27 -6.74
C PHE A 140 -4.12 4.60 -6.51
N GLU A 141 -4.11 3.28 -6.38
CA GLU A 141 -2.89 2.50 -6.14
C GLU A 141 -1.85 2.65 -7.26
N THR A 142 -2.32 2.64 -8.51
CA THR A 142 -1.48 2.88 -9.69
C THR A 142 -0.84 4.26 -9.64
N VAL A 143 -1.57 5.29 -9.20
CA VAL A 143 -1.03 6.64 -9.07
C VAL A 143 0.05 6.69 -7.97
N LEU A 144 -0.20 6.08 -6.82
CA LEU A 144 0.74 6.06 -5.69
C LEU A 144 2.02 5.29 -6.03
N SER A 145 1.88 4.07 -6.57
CA SER A 145 3.00 3.21 -6.94
C SER A 145 3.89 3.90 -7.98
N ASN A 146 3.30 4.44 -9.05
CA ASN A 146 4.05 5.16 -10.08
C ASN A 146 4.77 6.39 -9.52
N ALA A 147 4.13 7.15 -8.63
CA ALA A 147 4.73 8.34 -8.03
C ALA A 147 5.92 7.96 -7.14
N ARG A 148 5.80 6.92 -6.30
CA ARG A 148 6.88 6.43 -5.44
C ARG A 148 8.07 5.91 -6.25
N GLN A 149 7.82 5.03 -7.22
CA GLN A 149 8.86 4.50 -8.10
C GLN A 149 9.57 5.60 -8.90
N THR A 150 8.81 6.57 -9.42
CA THR A 150 9.38 7.73 -10.14
C THR A 150 10.23 8.58 -9.19
N ALA A 151 9.74 8.86 -7.98
CA ALA A 151 10.50 9.60 -6.98
C ALA A 151 11.82 8.89 -6.64
N GLU A 152 11.81 7.59 -6.39
CA GLU A 152 13.03 6.80 -6.13
C GLU A 152 13.99 6.81 -7.33
N ALA A 153 13.51 6.50 -8.53
CA ALA A 153 14.31 6.39 -9.75
C ALA A 153 15.01 7.70 -10.12
N PHE A 154 14.38 8.85 -9.86
CA PHE A 154 14.94 10.17 -10.15
C PHE A 154 15.57 10.85 -8.91
N GLY A 155 15.86 10.07 -7.86
CA GLY A 155 16.65 10.49 -6.71
C GLY A 155 15.92 11.46 -5.77
N HIS A 156 14.61 11.33 -5.61
CA HIS A 156 13.78 12.05 -4.63
C HIS A 156 13.40 11.16 -3.41
N PRO A 157 14.37 10.58 -2.67
CA PRO A 157 14.08 9.60 -1.62
C PRO A 157 13.26 10.20 -0.48
N THR A 158 13.47 11.47 -0.12
CA THR A 158 12.64 12.14 0.90
C THR A 158 11.19 12.24 0.46
N ALA A 159 10.92 12.60 -0.79
CA ALA A 159 9.54 12.67 -1.28
C ALA A 159 8.88 11.29 -1.34
N ALA A 160 9.62 10.26 -1.74
CA ALA A 160 9.14 8.88 -1.72
C ALA A 160 8.79 8.43 -0.29
N ASN A 161 9.66 8.73 0.68
CA ASN A 161 9.42 8.42 2.09
C ASN A 161 8.22 9.18 2.67
N GLU A 162 8.09 10.47 2.39
CA GLU A 162 6.92 11.26 2.80
C GLU A 162 5.62 10.70 2.20
N LEU A 163 5.64 10.26 0.94
CA LEU A 163 4.47 9.63 0.33
C LEU A 163 4.14 8.29 1.01
N HIS A 164 5.16 7.50 1.37
CA HIS A 164 4.96 6.25 2.12
C HIS A 164 4.38 6.52 3.52
N GLN A 165 4.83 7.55 4.24
CA GLN A 165 4.24 7.94 5.52
C GLN A 165 2.76 8.34 5.36
N ALA A 166 2.42 9.07 4.30
CA ALA A 166 1.03 9.43 4.03
C ALA A 166 0.11 8.21 3.84
N ILE A 167 0.62 7.14 3.19
CA ILE A 167 -0.10 5.88 3.03
C ILE A 167 -0.22 5.15 4.37
N SER A 168 0.84 5.15 5.18
CA SER A 168 0.84 4.57 6.53
C SER A 168 -0.21 5.24 7.42
N ASP A 169 -0.34 6.57 7.35
CA ASP A 169 -1.35 7.33 8.10
C ASP A 169 -2.78 6.99 7.68
N LEU A 170 -3.07 6.87 6.38
CA LEU A 170 -4.37 6.37 5.89
C LEU A 170 -4.64 4.92 6.33
N SER A 171 -3.59 4.12 6.43
CA SER A 171 -3.65 2.72 6.80
C SER A 171 -3.75 2.49 8.30
N ARG A 172 -3.48 3.49 9.13
CA ARG A 172 -3.49 3.38 10.59
C ARG A 172 -4.84 2.87 11.10
N ARG A 173 -4.80 1.95 12.07
CA ARG A 173 -5.99 1.41 12.75
C ARG A 173 -5.79 1.41 14.28
N PRO A 174 -6.87 1.46 15.08
CA PRO A 174 -8.29 1.34 14.71
C PRO A 174 -8.88 2.59 14.03
N ALA A 175 -8.22 3.74 14.12
CA ALA A 175 -8.63 4.95 13.42
C ALA A 175 -7.52 5.42 12.46
N PRO A 176 -7.86 5.75 11.20
CA PRO A 176 -6.90 6.37 10.29
C PRO A 176 -6.49 7.77 10.79
N ASP A 177 -5.35 8.26 10.31
CA ASP A 177 -4.88 9.62 10.55
C ASP A 177 -4.96 10.47 9.27
N PRO A 178 -6.16 10.94 8.88
CA PRO A 178 -6.33 11.73 7.67
C PRO A 178 -5.58 13.08 7.74
N THR A 179 -5.33 13.58 8.95
CA THR A 179 -4.55 14.82 9.15
C THR A 179 -3.07 14.58 8.83
N GLY A 180 -2.48 13.54 9.40
CA GLY A 180 -1.11 13.12 9.10
C GLY A 180 -0.92 12.82 7.61
N ALA A 181 -1.85 12.08 7.02
CA ALA A 181 -1.82 11.73 5.60
C ALA A 181 -1.73 12.97 4.70
N ILE A 182 -2.54 14.00 4.97
CA ILE A 182 -2.50 15.27 4.23
C ILE A 182 -1.18 16.01 4.43
N GLN A 183 -0.65 16.04 5.66
CA GLN A 183 0.62 16.70 5.97
C GLN A 183 1.78 16.08 5.18
N HIS A 184 1.90 14.75 5.25
CA HIS A 184 2.95 13.98 4.59
C HIS A 184 2.82 14.02 3.06
N ALA A 185 1.60 13.94 2.51
CA ALA A 185 1.38 14.05 1.07
C ALA A 185 1.85 15.40 0.50
N ILE A 186 1.48 16.51 1.15
CA ILE A 186 1.92 17.84 0.70
C ILE A 186 3.40 18.08 0.97
N ALA A 187 3.97 17.51 2.04
CA ALA A 187 5.41 17.53 2.26
C ALA A 187 6.16 16.82 1.12
N SER A 188 5.68 15.66 0.66
CA SER A 188 6.22 14.94 -0.50
C SER A 188 6.26 15.83 -1.74
N LEU A 189 5.13 16.45 -2.10
CA LEU A 189 5.04 17.35 -3.26
C LEU A 189 5.93 18.59 -3.11
N GLU A 190 6.00 19.18 -1.92
CA GLU A 190 6.86 20.32 -1.62
C GLU A 190 8.35 19.95 -1.75
N CYS A 191 8.75 18.75 -1.29
CA CYS A 191 10.11 18.23 -1.47
C CYS A 191 10.47 18.06 -2.96
N VAL A 192 9.55 17.52 -3.77
CA VAL A 192 9.76 17.41 -5.23
C VAL A 192 9.93 18.79 -5.85
N ALA A 193 9.03 19.72 -5.55
CA ALA A 193 9.04 21.07 -6.09
C ALA A 193 10.33 21.81 -5.73
N ARG A 194 10.74 21.80 -4.44
CA ARG A 194 12.00 22.41 -3.96
C ARG A 194 13.21 21.89 -4.71
N LYS A 195 13.32 20.57 -4.86
CA LYS A 195 14.48 19.96 -5.50
C LYS A 195 14.57 20.33 -6.98
N ILE A 196 13.44 20.38 -7.69
CA ILE A 196 13.41 20.69 -9.13
C ILE A 196 13.62 22.18 -9.40
N THR A 197 13.16 23.07 -8.53
CA THR A 197 13.35 24.52 -8.71
C THR A 197 14.64 25.05 -8.11
N GLY A 198 15.29 24.29 -7.22
CA GLY A 198 16.45 24.72 -6.45
C GLY A 198 16.13 25.68 -5.29
N ASP A 199 14.85 25.92 -4.98
CA ASP A 199 14.41 26.83 -3.92
C ASP A 199 14.22 26.08 -2.59
N GLU A 200 15.32 25.60 -2.00
CA GLU A 200 15.33 24.66 -0.85
C GLU A 200 14.54 25.12 0.38
N LYS A 201 14.33 26.43 0.55
CA LYS A 201 13.67 27.02 1.74
C LYS A 201 12.25 27.48 1.50
N ALA A 202 11.79 27.55 0.24
CA ALA A 202 10.44 28.03 -0.06
C ALA A 202 9.37 26.99 0.30
N ASN A 203 8.20 27.44 0.74
CA ASN A 203 7.02 26.56 0.80
C ASN A 203 6.43 26.38 -0.61
N LEU A 204 5.58 25.36 -0.79
CA LEU A 204 4.98 25.05 -2.08
C LEU A 204 4.18 26.24 -2.65
N GLY A 205 3.48 27.00 -1.81
CA GLY A 205 2.74 28.19 -2.23
C GLY A 205 3.63 29.28 -2.85
N ASP A 206 4.83 29.50 -2.30
CA ASP A 206 5.81 30.45 -2.83
C ASP A 206 6.46 29.92 -4.11
N ILE A 207 6.73 28.61 -4.17
CA ILE A 207 7.28 27.97 -5.38
C ILE A 207 6.32 28.12 -6.56
N LEU A 208 5.02 27.84 -6.36
CA LEU A 208 4.01 27.95 -7.41
C LEU A 208 3.87 29.38 -7.95
N LYS A 209 4.08 30.41 -7.10
CA LYS A 209 4.07 31.82 -7.53
C LYS A 209 5.31 32.21 -8.33
N LYS A 210 6.50 31.73 -7.92
CA LYS A 210 7.79 32.09 -8.56
C LYS A 210 8.04 31.30 -9.84
N HIS A 211 7.65 30.02 -9.87
CA HIS A 211 7.96 29.07 -10.95
C HIS A 211 6.68 28.67 -11.69
N THR A 212 6.05 29.64 -12.36
CA THR A 212 4.77 29.45 -13.08
C THR A 212 4.85 28.46 -14.24
N SER A 213 6.05 28.09 -14.69
CA SER A 213 6.27 27.05 -15.70
C SER A 213 6.30 25.63 -15.10
N LEU A 214 6.39 25.46 -13.78
CA LEU A 214 6.43 24.15 -13.12
C LEU A 214 5.15 23.36 -13.43
N ILE A 215 4.00 24.01 -13.21
CA ILE A 215 2.66 23.51 -13.55
C ILE A 215 2.00 24.53 -14.47
N PRO A 216 1.46 24.14 -15.63
CA PRO A 216 0.88 25.08 -16.59
C PRO A 216 -0.35 25.77 -15.99
N GLN A 217 -0.55 27.04 -16.35
CA GLN A 217 -1.78 27.76 -16.02
C GLN A 217 -2.94 27.30 -16.91
N PRO A 218 -4.19 27.22 -16.40
CA PRO A 218 -4.62 27.51 -15.02
C PRO A 218 -4.60 26.29 -14.07
N LEU A 219 -3.96 25.17 -14.46
CA LEU A 219 -3.92 23.95 -13.66
C LEU A 219 -3.18 24.15 -12.32
N ASP A 220 -2.20 25.05 -12.30
CA ASP A 220 -1.50 25.50 -11.09
C ASP A 220 -2.45 25.97 -9.98
N GLN A 221 -3.60 26.53 -10.33
CA GLN A 221 -4.60 26.99 -9.37
C GLN A 221 -5.17 25.83 -8.55
N ALA A 222 -5.39 24.65 -9.14
CA ALA A 222 -5.89 23.48 -8.42
C ALA A 222 -4.90 23.06 -7.33
N VAL A 223 -3.60 23.02 -7.66
CA VAL A 223 -2.54 22.67 -6.70
C VAL A 223 -2.37 23.73 -5.62
N SER A 224 -2.49 25.02 -5.99
CA SER A 224 -2.47 26.12 -5.03
C SER A 224 -3.63 26.03 -4.01
N ARG A 225 -4.84 25.68 -4.48
CA ARG A 225 -6.01 25.47 -3.61
C ARG A 225 -5.89 24.23 -2.74
N ALA A 226 -5.37 23.12 -3.29
CA ALA A 226 -5.08 21.91 -2.52
C ALA A 226 -4.06 22.18 -1.39
N TRP A 227 -2.98 22.92 -1.69
CA TRP A 227 -2.01 23.35 -0.68
C TRP A 227 -2.62 24.26 0.39
N GLY A 228 -3.50 25.19 -0.02
CA GLY A 228 -4.24 26.05 0.91
C GLY A 228 -5.16 25.24 1.83
N TYR A 229 -5.88 24.26 1.30
CA TYR A 229 -6.70 23.32 2.08
C TYR A 229 -5.86 22.56 3.10
N ALA A 230 -4.75 21.95 2.66
CA ALA A 230 -3.85 21.19 3.53
C ALA A 230 -3.16 22.04 4.61
N SER A 231 -2.97 23.32 4.34
CA SER A 231 -2.45 24.26 5.34
C SER A 231 -3.45 24.47 6.47
N GLU A 232 -4.77 24.49 6.19
CA GLU A 232 -5.82 24.65 7.21
C GLU A 232 -6.25 23.33 7.91
N HIS A 233 -6.11 22.20 7.22
CA HIS A 233 -6.59 20.87 7.69
C HIS A 233 -5.47 19.88 8.03
N GLY A 234 -4.21 20.28 7.83
CA GLY A 234 -3.02 19.50 8.16
C GLY A 234 -2.04 20.32 8.98
N ARG A 235 -1.32 21.26 8.35
CA ARG A 235 -0.17 21.97 8.97
C ARG A 235 -0.54 22.98 10.06
N HIS A 236 -1.72 23.61 9.98
CA HIS A 236 -2.22 24.58 10.97
C HIS A 236 -3.64 24.24 11.37
N LEU A 237 -3.81 23.08 12.00
CA LEU A 237 -5.11 22.57 12.43
C LEU A 237 -5.89 23.63 13.21
N ARG A 238 -7.07 23.99 12.70
CA ARG A 238 -8.06 24.76 13.45
C ARG A 238 -9.01 23.80 14.14
N GLU A 239 -9.39 24.13 15.37
CA GLU A 239 -10.31 23.33 16.15
C GLU A 239 -11.61 23.05 15.36
N GLY A 240 -12.04 21.79 15.34
CA GLY A 240 -13.25 21.34 14.62
C GLY A 240 -13.10 21.06 13.12
N ARG A 241 -11.89 21.10 12.55
CA ARG A 241 -11.65 20.85 11.12
C ARG A 241 -10.83 19.59 10.85
N VAL A 242 -11.31 18.46 11.33
CA VAL A 242 -10.71 17.15 11.01
C VAL A 242 -11.17 16.74 9.60
N PRO A 243 -10.27 16.51 8.65
CA PRO A 243 -10.63 16.04 7.32
C PRO A 243 -11.21 14.63 7.38
N SER A 244 -12.16 14.34 6.49
CA SER A 244 -12.64 12.98 6.22
C SER A 244 -11.55 12.12 5.60
N PHE A 245 -11.75 10.80 5.65
CA PHE A 245 -10.85 9.86 4.99
C PHE A 245 -10.80 10.11 3.48
N GLU A 246 -11.95 10.34 2.85
CA GLU A 246 -12.10 10.58 1.42
C GLU A 246 -11.40 11.87 0.98
N GLU A 247 -11.45 12.92 1.79
CA GLU A 247 -10.69 14.15 1.55
C GLU A 247 -9.17 13.92 1.64
N ALA A 248 -8.73 13.13 2.63
CA ALA A 248 -7.31 12.80 2.76
C ALA A 248 -6.83 11.91 1.60
N GLU A 249 -7.59 10.87 1.23
CA GLU A 249 -7.32 10.01 0.07
C GLU A 249 -7.20 10.84 -1.21
N LEU A 250 -8.14 11.76 -1.46
CA LEU A 250 -8.09 12.67 -2.61
C LEU A 250 -6.81 13.53 -2.61
N LEU A 251 -6.43 14.11 -1.48
CA LEU A 251 -5.25 14.97 -1.37
C LEU A 251 -3.94 14.19 -1.53
N VAL A 252 -3.88 12.96 -1.02
CA VAL A 252 -2.74 12.04 -1.23
C VAL A 252 -2.61 11.72 -2.72
N GLY A 253 -3.72 11.39 -3.38
CA GLY A 253 -3.75 11.09 -4.83
C GLY A 253 -3.32 12.27 -5.69
N ILE A 254 -3.83 13.48 -5.40
CA ILE A 254 -3.41 14.71 -6.10
C ILE A 254 -1.91 14.94 -5.91
N SER A 255 -1.41 14.83 -4.68
CA SER A 255 0.01 15.09 -4.38
C SER A 255 0.93 14.11 -5.08
N ALA A 256 0.56 12.82 -5.13
CA ALA A 256 1.28 11.78 -5.86
C ALA A 256 1.28 12.03 -7.37
N ALA A 257 0.12 12.29 -7.97
CA ALA A 257 -0.02 12.55 -9.40
C ALA A 257 0.79 13.78 -9.85
N VAL A 258 0.69 14.88 -9.09
CA VAL A 258 1.41 16.12 -9.40
C VAL A 258 2.92 15.94 -9.22
N SER A 259 3.36 15.25 -8.15
CA SER A 259 4.77 14.93 -7.93
C SER A 259 5.36 14.15 -9.10
N ASN A 260 4.66 13.08 -9.52
CA ASN A 260 5.04 12.26 -10.66
C ASN A 260 5.15 13.08 -11.95
N TYR A 261 4.15 13.91 -12.24
CA TYR A 261 4.14 14.80 -13.39
C TYR A 261 5.34 15.76 -13.39
N ILE A 262 5.59 16.44 -12.26
CA ILE A 262 6.67 17.41 -12.14
C ILE A 262 8.03 16.73 -12.34
N ILE A 263 8.25 15.56 -11.74
CA ILE A 263 9.50 14.80 -11.90
C ILE A 263 9.73 14.41 -13.36
N LYS A 264 8.71 13.83 -14.02
CA LYS A 264 8.80 13.42 -15.42
C LYS A 264 9.06 14.59 -16.37
N LYS A 265 8.37 15.71 -16.14
CA LYS A 265 8.56 16.93 -16.95
C LYS A 265 9.94 17.56 -16.78
N ALA A 266 10.56 17.41 -15.62
CA ALA A 266 11.91 17.91 -15.37
C ALA A 266 13.00 17.06 -16.05
N GLN A 267 12.67 15.87 -16.56
CA GLN A 267 13.62 15.05 -17.29
C GLN A 267 13.79 15.58 -18.73
N PRO A 268 15.02 15.55 -19.28
CA PRO A 268 15.23 15.86 -20.68
C PRO A 268 14.43 14.86 -21.54
N ASN A 269 13.64 15.35 -22.49
CA ASN A 269 12.96 14.51 -23.48
C ASN A 269 14.00 13.64 -24.20
N SER A 270 14.00 12.33 -23.97
CA SER A 270 14.84 11.37 -24.67
C SER A 270 14.40 11.09 -26.12
N ALA A 271 13.73 12.06 -26.77
CA ALA A 271 13.06 11.88 -28.06
C ALA A 271 13.42 12.91 -29.15
N ASP A 272 14.43 13.77 -28.96
CA ASP A 272 14.77 14.84 -29.93
C ASP A 272 16.24 14.84 -30.41
N GLU A 273 16.94 13.70 -30.40
CA GLU A 273 18.29 13.57 -31.00
C GLU A 273 18.43 12.38 -31.97
N THR A 274 17.50 12.23 -32.91
CA THR A 274 17.78 11.54 -34.20
C THR A 274 17.09 12.24 -35.37
N GLY A 275 17.16 13.57 -35.39
CA GLY A 275 16.81 14.40 -36.55
C GLY A 275 18.04 14.77 -37.38
N THR A 276 18.80 13.79 -37.86
CA THR A 276 19.88 14.09 -38.83
C THR A 276 19.25 14.32 -40.20
N PHE A 277 19.10 15.59 -40.54
CA PHE A 277 19.07 16.03 -41.93
C PHE A 277 20.38 15.62 -42.62
N ILE A 278 20.33 14.65 -43.53
CA ILE A 278 20.93 14.68 -44.88
C ILE A 278 20.05 13.83 -45.80
#